data_AF-A0A482WBE7-F1
#
_entry.id   AF-A0A482WBE7-F1
#
_cell.length_a   1.000
_cell.length_b   1.000
_cell.length_c   1.000
_cell.angle_alpha   90.00
_cell.angle_beta   90.00
_cell.angle_gamma   90.00
#
_symmetry.space_group_name_H-M   'P 1'
#
loop_
_entity.id
_entity.type
_entity.pdbx_description
1 polymer ?
#
loop_
_entity_poly.entity_id
_entity_poly.type
_entity_poly.pdbx_seq_one_letter_code
_entity_poly.pdbx_strand_id
1 'polypeptide(L)'
;AALLKSQFNNCEKKKPLWTNETKVFALALYKRGPKYCSLIFDEVLLSQNITYCKLTDQFVGYVDMGSLGRQNILANHALVFMVHGLSSSWRQPLAYYFTRDIVKTDDLKHLVNEIIEA
;
A
#
# COMPACT_ATOMS: atom_id res chain seq x y z
N ALA A 1 -9.73 2.88 -1.56
CA ALA A 1 -9.76 4.36 -1.53
C ALA A 1 -9.47 4.97 -0.14
N ALA A 2 -10.18 4.60 0.94
CA ALA A 2 -10.02 5.24 2.26
C ALA A 2 -8.60 5.09 2.86
N LEU A 3 -7.95 3.94 2.68
CA LEU A 3 -6.60 3.71 3.19
C LEU A 3 -5.55 4.57 2.47
N LEU A 4 -5.60 4.64 1.14
CA LEU A 4 -4.75 5.54 0.35
C LEU A 4 -4.98 7.00 0.74
N LYS A 5 -6.24 7.45 0.84
CA LYS A 5 -6.57 8.81 1.35
C LYS A 5 -6.00 9.04 2.74
N SER A 6 -6.06 8.05 3.62
CA SER A 6 -5.45 8.12 4.96
C SER A 6 -3.93 8.23 4.89
N GLN A 7 -3.26 7.55 3.95
CA GLN A 7 -1.80 7.63 3.76
C GLN A 7 -1.38 9.00 3.18
N PHE A 8 -2.12 9.52 2.20
CA PHE A 8 -1.91 10.88 1.69
C PHE A 8 -2.10 11.95 2.78
N ASN A 9 -3.12 11.79 3.62
CA ASN A 9 -3.37 12.68 4.76
C ASN A 9 -2.38 12.45 5.93
N ASN A 10 -1.55 11.41 5.87
CA ASN A 10 -0.62 11.04 6.93
C ASN A 10 0.64 11.91 6.94
N CYS A 11 0.90 12.69 5.89
CA CYS A 11 2.00 13.66 5.85
C CYS A 11 1.89 14.75 6.93
N GLU A 12 0.73 14.90 7.57
CA GLU A 12 0.51 15.84 8.68
C GLU A 12 0.22 15.18 10.03
N LYS A 13 0.05 13.85 10.12
CA LYS A 13 -0.40 13.18 11.35
C LYS A 13 0.66 12.23 11.91
N LYS A 14 0.87 12.29 13.24
CA LYS A 14 1.69 11.32 13.98
C LYS A 14 1.14 9.90 13.74
N LYS A 15 2.02 8.92 13.53
CA LYS A 15 1.64 7.50 13.41
C LYS A 15 0.68 7.13 14.55
N PRO A 16 -0.45 6.45 14.27
CA PRO A 16 -1.42 6.12 15.31
C PRO A 16 -0.73 5.28 16.38
N LEU A 17 -0.82 5.73 17.64
CA LEU A 17 -0.38 4.97 18.79
C LEU A 17 -1.37 3.81 18.97
N TRP A 18 -0.91 2.58 18.75
CA TRP A 18 -1.74 1.38 18.83
C TRP A 18 -2.47 1.31 20.18
N THR A 19 -3.81 1.37 20.13
CA THR A 19 -4.67 1.15 21.29
C THR A 19 -4.64 -0.33 21.69
N ASN A 20 -4.95 -0.64 22.95
CA ASN A 20 -5.00 -2.02 23.42
C ASN A 20 -5.99 -2.87 22.60
N GLU A 21 -7.07 -2.27 22.13
CA GLU A 21 -8.07 -2.91 21.26
C GLU A 21 -7.48 -3.30 19.90
N THR A 22 -6.73 -2.41 19.26
CA THR A 22 -6.07 -2.73 17.98
C THR A 22 -4.98 -3.79 18.15
N LYS A 23 -4.27 -3.80 19.29
CA LYS A 23 -3.32 -4.87 19.63
C LYS A 23 -4.01 -6.21 19.83
N VAL A 24 -5.13 -6.26 20.56
CA VAL A 24 -5.91 -7.49 20.77
C VAL A 24 -6.50 -8.01 19.46
N PHE A 25 -7.00 -7.13 18.60
CA PHE A 25 -7.48 -7.48 17.27
C PHE A 25 -6.36 -8.06 16.38
N ALA A 26 -5.19 -7.42 16.36
CA ALA A 26 -4.01 -7.93 15.64
C ALA A 26 -3.54 -9.29 16.20
N LEU A 27 -3.54 -9.47 17.52
CA LEU A 27 -3.21 -10.74 18.18
C LEU A 27 -4.26 -11.83 17.89
N ALA A 28 -5.54 -11.47 17.79
CA ALA A 28 -6.60 -12.39 17.42
C ALA A 28 -6.49 -12.84 15.96
N LEU A 29 -6.18 -11.91 15.05
CA LEU A 29 -5.84 -12.22 13.66
C LEU A 29 -4.58 -13.10 13.57
N TYR A 30 -3.58 -12.86 14.40
CA TYR A 30 -2.37 -13.68 14.43
C TYR A 30 -2.63 -15.10 14.97
N LYS A 31 -3.41 -15.24 16.04
CA LYS A 31 -3.71 -16.54 16.67
C LYS A 31 -4.78 -17.37 15.94
N ARG A 32 -5.72 -16.73 15.25
CA ARG A 32 -6.83 -17.40 14.52
C ARG A 32 -6.77 -17.17 13.02
N GLY A 33 -5.65 -16.62 12.52
CA GLY A 33 -5.47 -16.27 11.12
C GLY A 33 -5.68 -17.50 10.24
N PRO A 34 -6.39 -17.36 9.11
CA PRO A 34 -6.49 -18.46 8.18
C PRO A 34 -5.09 -18.80 7.69
N LYS A 35 -4.72 -20.08 7.75
CA LYS A 35 -3.43 -20.57 7.22
C LYS A 35 -3.28 -20.31 5.72
N TYR A 36 -4.39 -20.07 5.03
CA TYR A 36 -4.44 -19.84 3.60
C TYR A 36 -5.07 -18.48 3.31
N CYS A 37 -4.39 -17.70 2.49
CA CYS A 37 -4.82 -16.40 2.03
C CYS A 37 -4.54 -16.26 0.53
N SER A 38 -5.16 -15.27 -0.09
CA SER A 38 -4.90 -14.87 -1.47
C SER A 38 -4.30 -13.48 -1.49
N LEU A 39 -3.28 -13.28 -2.32
CA LEU A 39 -2.78 -11.96 -2.65
C LEU A 39 -3.66 -11.39 -3.76
N ILE A 40 -4.24 -10.23 -3.52
CA ILE A 40 -5.04 -9.48 -4.48
C ILE A 40 -4.40 -8.12 -4.72
N PHE A 41 -4.50 -7.62 -5.94
CA PHE A 41 -4.05 -6.28 -6.29
C PHE A 41 -4.99 -5.63 -7.29
N ASP A 42 -5.03 -4.30 -7.24
CA ASP A 42 -5.85 -3.50 -8.14
C ASP A 42 -5.24 -2.10 -8.32
N GLU A 43 -5.57 -1.45 -9.43
CA GLU A 43 -5.15 -0.08 -9.75
C GLU A 43 -6.26 0.92 -9.44
N VAL A 44 -5.90 2.00 -8.77
CA VAL A 44 -6.82 3.08 -8.38
C VAL A 44 -6.41 4.37 -9.07
N LEU A 45 -7.32 4.97 -9.84
CA LEU A 45 -7.11 6.29 -10.44
C LEU A 45 -6.91 7.37 -9.37
N LEU A 46 -5.91 8.22 -9.57
CA LEU A 46 -5.55 9.35 -8.72
C LEU A 46 -5.67 10.67 -9.49
N SER A 47 -5.97 11.75 -8.75
CA SER A 47 -5.74 13.10 -9.23
C SER A 47 -4.25 13.42 -9.20
N GLN A 48 -3.71 13.88 -10.33
CA GLN A 48 -2.31 14.29 -10.43
C GLN A 48 -2.07 15.57 -9.61
N ASN A 49 -1.31 15.47 -8.54
CA ASN A 49 -0.90 16.61 -7.72
C ASN A 49 0.43 16.30 -7.02
N ILE A 50 1.21 17.33 -6.74
CA ILE A 50 2.43 17.23 -5.92
C ILE A 50 2.17 17.88 -4.57
N THR A 51 2.55 17.21 -3.50
CA THR A 51 2.50 17.76 -2.15
C THR A 51 3.81 17.52 -1.44
N TYR A 52 4.36 18.55 -0.81
CA TYR A 52 5.56 18.41 0.00
C TYR A 52 5.20 17.84 1.38
N CYS A 53 5.82 16.71 1.73
CA CYS A 53 5.63 16.01 2.98
C CYS A 53 6.74 16.39 3.95
N LYS A 54 6.42 17.22 4.96
CA LYS A 54 7.40 17.68 5.96
C LYS A 54 7.98 16.55 6.81
N LEU A 55 7.20 15.49 7.06
CA LEU A 55 7.63 14.36 7.89
C LEU A 55 8.73 13.53 7.23
N THR A 56 8.67 13.37 5.91
CA THR A 56 9.66 12.60 5.14
C THR A 56 10.66 13.47 4.40
N ASP A 57 10.51 14.81 4.49
CA ASP A 57 11.26 15.81 3.72
C ASP A 57 11.29 15.50 2.21
N GLN A 58 10.13 15.12 1.66
CA GLN A 58 10.03 14.69 0.27
C GLN A 58 8.78 15.22 -0.41
N PHE A 59 8.90 15.52 -1.69
CA PHE A 59 7.74 15.73 -2.56
C PHE A 59 7.06 14.39 -2.86
N VAL A 60 5.77 14.28 -2.59
CA VAL A 60 4.91 13.13 -2.87
C VAL A 60 4.01 13.46 -4.07
N GLY A 61 3.68 12.48 -4.91
CA GLY A 61 2.85 12.68 -6.11
C GLY A 61 3.52 12.28 -7.43
N TYR A 62 4.80 11.90 -7.35
CA TYR A 62 5.54 11.32 -8.46
C TYR A 62 5.39 9.80 -8.52
N VAL A 63 5.69 9.21 -9.67
CA VAL A 63 5.82 7.76 -9.84
C VAL A 63 6.90 7.24 -8.91
N ASP A 64 6.53 6.26 -8.10
CA ASP A 64 7.35 5.61 -7.10
C ASP A 64 6.94 4.13 -7.01
N MET A 65 7.79 3.27 -7.56
CA MET A 65 7.59 1.81 -7.61
C MET A 65 8.51 1.08 -6.63
N GLY A 66 8.95 1.75 -5.54
CA GLY A 66 9.76 1.13 -4.50
C GLY A 66 11.14 0.70 -5.02
N SER A 67 11.42 -0.60 -5.00
CA SER A 67 12.70 -1.19 -5.45
C SER A 67 13.02 -0.91 -6.92
N LEU A 68 11.98 -0.74 -7.75
CA LEU A 68 12.09 -0.37 -9.16
C LEU A 68 12.38 1.12 -9.37
N GLY A 69 12.38 1.90 -8.28
CA GLY A 69 12.81 3.27 -8.25
C GLY A 69 11.71 4.30 -8.47
N ARG A 70 12.15 5.56 -8.44
CA ARG A 70 11.31 6.76 -8.52
C ARG A 70 11.62 7.53 -9.79
N GLN A 71 10.58 8.06 -10.43
CA GLN A 71 10.71 8.83 -11.67
C GLN A 71 10.17 10.26 -11.48
N ASN A 72 10.77 11.23 -12.16
CA ASN A 72 10.31 12.63 -12.12
C ASN A 72 9.10 12.85 -13.04
N ILE A 73 8.06 12.03 -12.86
CA ILE A 73 6.81 12.04 -13.63
C ILE A 73 5.66 11.94 -12.64
N LEU A 74 4.59 12.72 -12.83
CA LEU A 74 3.40 12.65 -11.98
C LEU A 74 2.71 11.29 -12.08
N ALA A 75 2.42 10.67 -10.95
CA ALA A 75 1.62 9.46 -10.91
C ALA A 75 0.14 9.79 -11.19
N ASN A 76 -0.52 8.95 -12.00
CA ASN A 76 -1.96 9.02 -12.20
C ASN A 76 -2.70 7.85 -11.56
N HIS A 77 -2.01 6.80 -11.15
CA HIS A 77 -2.60 5.60 -10.56
C HIS A 77 -1.85 5.22 -9.27
N ALA A 78 -2.55 4.49 -8.40
CA ALA A 78 -1.96 3.75 -7.29
C ALA A 78 -2.22 2.26 -7.48
N LEU A 79 -1.16 1.49 -7.63
CA LEU A 79 -1.22 0.03 -7.58
C LEU A 79 -1.22 -0.40 -6.11
N VAL A 80 -2.26 -1.09 -5.66
CA VAL A 80 -2.43 -1.49 -4.26
C VAL A 80 -2.45 -2.99 -4.13
N PHE A 81 -1.61 -3.53 -3.25
CA PHE A 81 -1.58 -4.94 -2.89
C PHE A 81 -2.22 -5.16 -1.52
N MET A 82 -3.10 -6.15 -1.44
CA MET A 82 -3.75 -6.56 -0.21
C MET A 82 -3.76 -8.08 -0.09
N VAL A 83 -3.69 -8.59 1.13
CA VAL A 83 -3.98 -9.99 1.41
C VAL A 83 -5.43 -10.13 1.83
N HIS A 84 -6.08 -11.15 1.30
CA HIS A 84 -7.45 -11.53 1.61
C HIS A 84 -7.50 -12.96 2.16
N GLY A 85 -8.11 -13.15 3.33
CA GLY A 85 -8.35 -14.48 3.89
C GLY A 85 -9.30 -15.31 3.01
N LEU A 86 -8.98 -16.58 2.79
CA LEU A 86 -9.85 -17.46 1.99
C LEU A 86 -11.05 -17.97 2.77
N SER A 87 -10.86 -18.35 4.04
CA SER A 87 -11.92 -18.86 4.90
C SER A 87 -12.58 -17.76 5.75
N SER A 88 -12.04 -16.55 5.73
CA SER A 88 -12.50 -15.43 6.55
C SER A 88 -12.40 -14.12 5.77
N SER A 89 -13.42 -13.27 5.88
CA SER A 89 -13.63 -12.11 5.01
C SER A 89 -12.74 -10.89 5.29
N TRP A 90 -11.62 -11.07 5.99
CA TRP A 90 -10.72 -9.96 6.29
C TRP A 90 -9.84 -9.61 5.09
N ARG A 91 -9.43 -8.34 5.01
CA ARG A 91 -8.51 -7.81 4.01
C ARG A 91 -7.51 -6.91 4.71
N GLN A 92 -6.22 -7.06 4.40
CA GLN A 92 -5.16 -6.22 4.93
C GLN A 92 -4.30 -5.67 3.80
N PRO A 93 -4.07 -4.36 3.73
CA PRO A 93 -3.12 -3.78 2.79
C PRO A 93 -1.70 -4.17 3.17
N LEU A 94 -0.92 -4.60 2.17
CA LEU A 94 0.49 -4.92 2.33
C LEU A 94 1.37 -3.79 1.79
N ALA A 95 1.12 -3.40 0.53
CA ALA A 95 1.94 -2.42 -0.16
C ALA A 95 1.09 -1.56 -1.11
N TYR A 96 1.63 -0.41 -1.46
CA TYR A 96 1.10 0.43 -2.52
C TYR A 96 2.26 1.11 -3.25
N TYR A 97 2.06 1.33 -4.55
CA TYR A 97 3.03 1.96 -5.43
C TYR A 97 2.33 3.03 -6.27
N PHE A 98 3.03 4.13 -6.52
CA PHE A 98 2.54 5.19 -7.38
C PHE A 98 3.01 4.92 -8.79
N THR A 99 2.05 4.70 -9.69
CA THR A 99 2.32 4.29 -11.05
C THR A 99 1.78 5.32 -12.03
N ARG A 100 2.24 5.20 -13.27
CA ARG A 100 1.68 5.96 -14.38
C ARG A 100 1.33 5.01 -15.51
N ASP A 101 0.09 5.14 -15.98
CA ASP A 101 -0.46 4.32 -17.06
C ASP A 101 -0.37 2.82 -16.70
N ILE A 102 -0.01 1.97 -17.66
CA ILE A 102 0.00 0.51 -17.47
C ILE A 102 1.35 0.06 -16.89
N VAL A 103 1.31 -0.71 -15.80
CA VAL A 103 2.50 -1.35 -15.24
C VAL A 103 2.96 -2.50 -16.14
N LYS A 104 4.27 -2.54 -16.45
CA LYS A 104 4.83 -3.63 -17.26
C LYS A 104 4.70 -4.95 -16.53
N THR A 105 4.48 -6.03 -17.29
CA THR A 105 4.32 -7.37 -16.72
C THR A 105 5.54 -7.82 -15.92
N ASP A 106 6.75 -7.49 -16.35
CA ASP A 106 7.98 -7.86 -15.65
C ASP A 106 8.15 -7.08 -14.33
N ASP A 107 7.82 -5.80 -14.34
CA ASP A 107 7.80 -4.95 -13.14
C ASP A 107 6.76 -5.47 -12.13
N LEU A 108 5.56 -5.81 -12.60
CA LEU A 108 4.50 -6.36 -11.75
C LEU A 108 4.91 -7.70 -11.12
N LYS A 109 5.54 -8.59 -11.89
CA LYS A 109 6.06 -9.87 -11.36
C LYS A 109 7.13 -9.63 -10.29
N HIS A 110 8.03 -8.67 -10.51
CA HIS A 110 9.05 -8.31 -9.52
C HIS A 110 8.39 -7.85 -8.21
N LEU A 111 7.44 -6.93 -8.29
CA LEU A 111 6.74 -6.42 -7.10
C LEU A 111 5.97 -7.53 -6.36
N VAL A 112 5.33 -8.45 -7.09
CA VAL A 112 4.63 -9.59 -6.48
C VAL A 112 5.61 -10.50 -5.73
N ASN A 113 6.76 -10.83 -6.32
CA ASN A 113 7.77 -11.66 -5.67
C ASN A 113 8.33 -10.97 -4.41
N GLU A 114 8.63 -9.68 -4.50
CA GLU A 114 9.12 -8.89 -3.35
C GLU A 114 8.13 -8.92 -2.18
N ILE A 115 6.83 -8.82 -2.45
CA ILE A 115 5.78 -8.86 -1.41
C ILE A 115 5.65 -10.25 -0.77
N ILE A 116 5.88 -11.32 -1.54
CA ILE A 116 5.77 -12.69 -1.05
C ILE A 116 7.00 -13.08 -0.22
N GLU A 117 8.19 -12.55 -0.55
CA GLU A 117 9.46 -12.87 0.10
C GLU A 117 9.75 -12.02 1.35
N ALA A 118 9.05 -10.89 1.55
CA ALA A 118 9.22 -9.97 2.68
C ALA A 118 8.67 -10.49 4.03
#